data_AF-A0A7X7S674-F1
#
_entry.id   AF-A0A7X7S674-F1
#
_cell.length_a   1.000
_cell.length_b   1.000
_cell.length_c   1.000
_cell.angle_alpha   90.00
_cell.angle_beta   90.00
_cell.angle_gamma   90.00
#
_symmetry.space_group_name_H-M   'P 1'
#
loop_
_entity.id
_entity.type
_entity.pdbx_description
1 polymer ?
#
loop_
_entity_poly.entity_id
_entity_poly.type
_entity_poly.pdbx_seq_one_letter_code
_entity_poly.pdbx_strand_id
1 'polypeptide(L)'
;MDLALWIVAGLLAALFLFAGVNKVLLPREKLAAAPGGGWVNDFSDGFVRALGAVEVVGAVGLILPEALDIAPVLTPLAALGLAVIMAGAVVLRIRRGETTAMLVNLTYLVLALFVAWGRF
;
A
#
# COMPACT_ATOMS: atom_id res chain seq x y z
N MET A 1 -1.82 11.97 -21.08
CA MET A 1 -2.55 11.05 -20.19
C MET A 1 -2.20 9.64 -20.57
N ASP A 2 -1.22 9.05 -19.91
CA ASP A 2 -0.90 7.65 -20.12
C ASP A 2 -1.97 6.81 -19.43
N LEU A 3 -2.88 6.26 -20.23
CA LEU A 3 -3.96 5.37 -19.76
C LEU A 3 -3.41 4.26 -18.84
N ALA A 4 -2.19 3.79 -19.12
CA ALA A 4 -1.48 2.83 -18.29
C ALA A 4 -1.24 3.33 -16.85
N LEU A 5 -0.80 4.58 -16.65
CA LEU A 5 -0.55 5.14 -15.31
C LEU A 5 -1.85 5.25 -14.52
N TRP A 6 -2.94 5.65 -15.18
CA TRP A 6 -4.26 5.72 -14.55
C TRP A 6 -4.79 4.35 -14.14
N ILE A 7 -4.63 3.34 -14.99
CA ILE A 7 -5.02 1.96 -14.67
C ILE A 7 -4.22 1.45 -13.47
N VAL A 8 -2.89 1.62 -13.48
CA VAL A 8 -2.04 1.14 -12.39
C VAL A 8 -2.33 1.90 -11.09
N ALA A 9 -2.45 3.23 -11.14
CA ALA A 9 -2.79 4.04 -9.98
C ALA A 9 -4.17 3.66 -9.41
N GLY A 10 -5.17 3.46 -10.27
CA GLY A 10 -6.51 3.05 -9.86
C GLY A 10 -6.53 1.67 -9.20
N LEU A 11 -5.80 0.72 -9.78
CA LEU A 11 -5.64 -0.62 -9.21
C LEU A 11 -4.95 -0.57 -7.84
N LEU A 12 -3.82 0.13 -7.74
CA LEU A 12 -3.10 0.30 -6.47
C LEU A 12 -3.96 0.99 -5.42
N ALA A 13 -4.65 2.07 -5.79
CA ALA A 13 -5.55 2.78 -4.88
C ALA A 13 -6.64 1.85 -4.35
N ALA A 14 -7.30 1.06 -5.20
CA ALA A 14 -8.31 0.11 -4.75
C ALA A 14 -7.74 -0.96 -3.81
N LEU A 15 -6.58 -1.53 -4.14
CA LEU A 15 -5.90 -2.54 -3.32
C LEU A 15 -5.46 -2.01 -1.96
N PHE A 16 -4.82 -0.84 -1.93
CA PHE A 16 -4.35 -0.21 -0.69
C PHE A 16 -5.50 0.33 0.15
N LEU A 17 -6.58 0.83 -0.47
CA LEU A 17 -7.77 1.23 0.26
C LEU A 17 -8.41 0.02 0.92
N PHE A 18 -8.59 -1.08 0.20
CA PHE A 18 -9.13 -2.32 0.76
C PHE A 18 -8.24 -2.86 1.89
N ALA A 19 -6.92 -2.93 1.67
CA ALA A 19 -5.98 -3.42 2.68
C ALA A 19 -5.94 -2.52 3.92
N GLY A 20 -5.88 -1.20 3.73
CA GLY A 20 -5.80 -0.21 4.79
C GLY A 20 -7.08 -0.15 5.62
N VAL A 21 -8.25 -0.13 4.98
CA VAL A 21 -9.56 -0.18 5.66
C VAL A 21 -9.68 -1.44 6.50
N ASN A 22 -9.28 -2.60 5.97
CA ASN A 22 -9.29 -3.85 6.72
C ASN A 22 -8.36 -3.79 7.94
N LYS A 23 -7.15 -3.23 7.81
CA LYS A 23 -6.21 -3.05 8.93
C LYS A 23 -6.73 -2.11 10.03
N VAL A 24 -7.55 -1.13 9.66
CA VAL A 24 -8.15 -0.17 10.60
C VAL A 24 -9.38 -0.74 11.31
N LEU A 25 -10.22 -1.48 10.58
CA LEU A 25 -11.54 -1.91 11.06
C LEU A 25 -11.57 -3.33 11.62
N LEU A 26 -10.76 -4.26 11.11
CA LEU A 26 -10.82 -5.65 11.54
C LEU A 26 -10.03 -5.86 12.84
N PRO A 27 -10.53 -6.71 13.75
CA PRO A 27 -9.78 -7.16 14.91
C PRO A 27 -8.46 -7.83 14.50
N ARG A 28 -7.42 -7.61 15.30
CA ARG A 28 -6.08 -8.20 15.14
C ARG A 28 -6.11 -9.70 14.89
N GLU A 29 -6.96 -10.43 15.60
CA GLU A 29 -7.11 -11.89 15.48
C GLU A 29 -7.57 -12.32 14.09
N LYS A 30 -8.52 -11.59 13.50
CA LYS A 30 -8.99 -11.85 12.13
C LYS A 30 -7.92 -11.54 11.10
N LEU A 31 -7.16 -10.46 11.31
CA LEU A 31 -6.03 -10.10 10.45
C LEU A 31 -4.90 -11.14 10.54
N ALA A 32 -4.60 -11.64 11.73
CA ALA A 32 -3.58 -12.67 11.94
C ALA A 32 -3.98 -14.03 11.36
N ALA A 33 -5.28 -14.36 11.38
CA ALA A 33 -5.82 -15.60 10.80
C ALA A 33 -5.90 -15.58 9.26
N ALA A 34 -5.82 -14.41 8.63
CA ALA A 34 -5.83 -14.31 7.18
C ALA A 34 -4.57 -14.94 6.54
N PRO A 35 -4.64 -15.43 5.28
CA PRO A 35 -3.46 -15.89 4.56
C PRO A 35 -2.39 -14.81 4.48
N GLY A 36 -1.17 -15.11 4.96
CA GLY A 36 -0.11 -14.11 5.08
C GLY A 36 -0.38 -13.04 6.16
N GLY A 37 -1.30 -13.27 7.08
CA GLY A 37 -1.66 -12.34 8.15
C GLY A 37 -0.76 -12.39 9.39
N GLY A 38 0.03 -13.45 9.55
CA GLY A 38 0.74 -13.76 10.81
C GLY A 38 1.71 -12.68 11.31
N TRP A 39 2.15 -11.76 10.46
CA TRP A 39 3.04 -10.64 10.82
C TRP A 39 2.39 -9.68 11.81
N VAL A 40 1.07 -9.58 11.78
CA VAL A 40 0.27 -8.76 12.70
C VAL A 40 0.52 -9.15 14.17
N ASN A 41 0.97 -10.38 14.43
CA ASN A 41 1.28 -10.81 15.78
C ASN A 41 2.56 -10.20 16.38
N ASP A 42 3.48 -9.76 15.53
CA ASP A 42 4.78 -9.21 15.94
C ASP A 42 4.69 -7.72 16.33
N PHE A 43 3.57 -7.07 16.02
CA PHE A 43 3.36 -5.63 16.22
C PHE A 43 2.18 -5.34 17.14
N SER A 44 2.14 -4.13 17.70
CA SER A 44 1.00 -3.66 18.50
C SER A 44 -0.22 -3.37 17.61
N ASP A 45 -1.43 -3.51 18.18
CA ASP A 45 -2.68 -3.20 17.46
C ASP A 45 -2.70 -1.74 16.95
N GLY A 46 -2.21 -0.80 17.78
CA GLY A 46 -2.08 0.60 17.41
C GLY A 46 -1.17 0.83 16.19
N PHE A 47 -0.05 0.09 16.09
CA PHE A 47 0.84 0.18 14.93
C PHE A 47 0.16 -0.32 13.65
N VAL A 48 -0.54 -1.45 13.72
CA VAL A 48 -1.24 -2.04 12.56
C VAL A 48 -2.35 -1.11 12.07
N ARG A 49 -3.12 -0.50 12.98
CA ARG A 49 -4.14 0.49 12.62
C ARG A 49 -3.54 1.77 12.04
N ALA A 50 -2.46 2.28 12.63
CA ALA A 50 -1.75 3.45 12.11
C ALA A 50 -1.22 3.18 10.70
N LEU A 51 -0.62 2.00 10.47
CA LEU A 51 -0.18 1.58 9.15
C LEU A 51 -1.34 1.53 8.15
N GLY A 52 -2.46 0.94 8.55
CA GLY A 52 -3.68 0.92 7.72
C GLY A 52 -4.21 2.31 7.37
N ALA A 53 -4.21 3.23 8.33
CA ALA A 53 -4.62 4.62 8.10
C ALA A 53 -3.70 5.32 7.08
N VAL A 54 -2.39 5.12 7.18
CA VAL A 54 -1.43 5.69 6.22
C VAL A 54 -1.63 5.08 4.82
N GLU A 55 -1.91 3.78 4.71
CA GLU A 55 -2.24 3.16 3.42
C GLU A 55 -3.52 3.72 2.79
N VAL A 56 -4.56 3.98 3.60
CA VAL A 56 -5.79 4.64 3.13
C VAL A 56 -5.50 6.04 2.60
N VAL A 57 -4.71 6.83 3.34
CA VAL A 57 -4.31 8.18 2.91
C VAL A 57 -3.48 8.12 1.62
N GLY A 58 -2.55 7.17 1.51
CA GLY A 58 -1.77 6.96 0.30
C GLY A 58 -2.64 6.56 -0.90
N ALA A 59 -3.61 5.67 -0.70
CA ALA A 59 -4.56 5.26 -1.74
C ALA A 59 -5.41 6.44 -2.25
N VAL A 60 -5.87 7.30 -1.34
CA VAL A 60 -6.58 8.53 -1.69
C VAL A 60 -5.67 9.49 -2.45
N GLY A 61 -4.43 9.69 -1.95
CA GLY A 61 -3.43 10.55 -2.58
C GLY A 61 -2.96 10.10 -3.97
N LEU A 62 -3.10 8.81 -4.31
CA LEU A 62 -2.80 8.30 -5.65
C LEU A 62 -3.78 8.78 -6.73
N ILE A 63 -5.01 9.14 -6.37
CA ILE A 63 -6.09 9.42 -7.32
C ILE A 63 -6.64 10.84 -7.19
N LEU A 64 -6.95 11.28 -5.97
CA LEU A 64 -7.66 12.54 -5.76
C LEU A 64 -6.91 13.78 -6.28
N PRO A 65 -5.60 13.97 -6.00
CA PRO A 65 -4.88 15.18 -6.40
C PRO A 65 -4.88 15.41 -7.90
N GLU A 66 -4.70 14.36 -8.70
CA GLU A 66 -4.70 14.45 -10.16
C GLU A 66 -6.11 14.46 -10.76
N ALA A 67 -7.06 13.73 -10.16
CA ALA A 67 -8.45 13.76 -10.62
C ALA A 67 -9.10 15.13 -10.41
N LEU A 68 -8.69 15.85 -9.36
CA LEU A 68 -9.21 17.18 -9.02
C LEU A 68 -8.33 18.32 -9.58
N ASP A 69 -7.18 17.99 -10.18
CA ASP A 69 -6.16 18.95 -10.62
C ASP A 69 -5.67 19.89 -9.47
N ILE A 70 -5.66 19.37 -8.23
CA ILE A 70 -5.23 20.08 -7.02
C ILE A 70 -3.92 19.47 -6.54
N ALA A 71 -2.83 20.24 -6.71
CA ALA A 71 -1.47 19.83 -6.37
C ALA A 71 -1.10 18.41 -6.87
N PRO A 72 -1.04 18.18 -8.20
CA PRO A 72 -0.75 16.86 -8.79
C PRO A 72 0.55 16.21 -8.30
N VAL A 73 1.51 17.00 -7.80
CA VAL A 73 2.76 16.55 -7.15
C VAL A 73 2.50 15.66 -5.92
N LEU A 74 1.32 15.73 -5.30
CA LEU A 74 0.94 14.85 -4.20
C LEU A 74 0.78 13.39 -4.64
N THR A 75 0.45 13.13 -5.91
CA THR A 75 0.29 11.76 -6.44
C THR A 75 1.60 10.97 -6.47
N PRO A 76 2.71 11.47 -7.05
CA PRO A 76 3.99 10.77 -6.97
C PRO A 76 4.53 10.70 -5.53
N LEU A 77 4.26 11.68 -4.67
CA LEU A 77 4.58 11.61 -3.24
C LEU A 77 3.82 10.49 -2.50
N ALA A 78 2.53 10.34 -2.76
CA ALA A 78 1.71 9.25 -2.21
C ALA A 78 2.22 7.89 -2.71
N ALA A 79 2.58 7.79 -3.99
CA ALA A 79 3.17 6.59 -4.56
C ALA A 79 4.50 6.23 -3.88
N LEU A 80 5.37 7.20 -3.61
CA LEU A 80 6.61 6.99 -2.85
C LEU A 80 6.34 6.55 -1.40
N GLY A 81 5.37 7.15 -0.72
CA GLY A 81 4.99 6.74 0.64
C GLY A 81 4.54 5.27 0.70
N LEU A 82 3.70 4.86 -0.25
CA LEU A 82 3.27 3.46 -0.38
C LEU A 82 4.44 2.55 -0.75
N ALA A 83 5.38 3.00 -1.59
CA ALA A 83 6.59 2.26 -1.91
C ALA A 83 7.45 2.01 -0.66
N VAL A 84 7.63 3.01 0.21
CA VAL A 84 8.37 2.83 1.48
C VAL A 84 7.70 1.77 2.37
N ILE A 85 6.37 1.80 2.47
CA ILE A 85 5.61 0.78 3.23
C ILE A 85 5.83 -0.62 2.64
N MET A 86 5.73 -0.75 1.31
CA MET A 86 5.94 -2.04 0.64
C MET A 86 7.37 -2.54 0.78
N ALA A 87 8.38 -1.66 0.74
CA ALA A 87 9.77 -2.04 0.99
C ALA A 87 9.94 -2.63 2.40
N GLY A 88 9.39 -1.99 3.43
CA GLY A 88 9.37 -2.52 4.79
C GLY A 88 8.65 -3.87 4.88
N ALA A 89 7.53 -4.00 4.17
CA ALA A 89 6.77 -5.25 4.12
C ALA A 89 7.56 -6.37 3.42
N VAL A 90 8.26 -6.10 2.32
CA VAL A 90 9.13 -7.09 1.65
C VAL A 90 10.22 -7.58 2.60
N VAL A 91 10.92 -6.67 3.29
CA VAL A 91 11.97 -7.05 4.26
C VAL A 91 11.41 -7.94 5.37
N LEU A 92 10.23 -7.62 5.90
CA LEU A 92 9.56 -8.42 6.91
C LEU A 92 9.20 -9.83 6.42
N ARG A 93 8.69 -9.95 5.18
CA ARG A 93 8.35 -11.25 4.58
C ARG A 93 9.59 -12.10 4.31
N ILE A 94 10.70 -11.49 3.87
CA ILE A 94 11.98 -12.18 3.70
C ILE A 94 12.43 -12.79 5.04
N ARG A 95 12.37 -12.01 6.12
CA ARG A 95 12.75 -12.49 7.47
C ARG A 95 11.88 -13.65 7.96
N ARG A 96 10.62 -13.72 7.51
CA ARG A 96 9.65 -14.77 7.87
C ARG A 96 9.65 -15.97 6.92
N GLY A 97 10.44 -15.93 5.84
CA GLY A 97 10.48 -16.99 4.83
C GLY A 97 9.18 -17.12 4.00
N GLU A 98 8.35 -16.07 3.98
CA GLU A 98 7.04 -16.10 3.32
C GLU A 98 7.16 -15.64 1.85
N THR A 99 7.76 -16.49 1.01
CA THR A 99 8.15 -16.14 -0.37
C THR A 99 6.99 -15.68 -1.25
N THR A 100 5.82 -16.30 -1.14
CA THR A 100 4.64 -15.92 -1.94
C THR A 100 4.15 -14.51 -1.57
N ALA A 101 4.00 -14.23 -0.27
CA ALA A 101 3.56 -12.91 0.19
C ALA A 101 4.62 -11.82 -0.06
N MET A 102 5.91 -12.19 -0.03
CA MET A 102 7.01 -11.33 -0.45
C MET A 102 6.87 -10.90 -1.91
N LEU A 103 6.63 -11.84 -2.84
CA LEU A 103 6.50 -11.54 -4.27
C LEU A 103 5.31 -10.61 -4.56
N VAL A 104 4.20 -10.78 -3.85
CA VAL A 104 3.04 -9.89 -3.95
C VAL A 104 3.41 -8.46 -3.53
N ASN A 105 4.04 -8.30 -2.36
CA ASN A 105 4.48 -6.98 -1.88
C ASN A 105 5.53 -6.35 -2.80
N LEU A 106 6.43 -7.16 -3.36
CA LEU A 106 7.43 -6.70 -4.32
C LEU A 106 6.77 -6.20 -5.62
N THR A 107 5.71 -6.86 -6.07
CA THR A 107 4.93 -6.42 -7.23
C THR A 107 4.29 -5.06 -6.95
N TYR A 108 3.67 -4.88 -5.77
CA TYR A 108 3.10 -3.59 -5.39
C TYR A 108 4.15 -2.48 -5.27
N LEU A 109 5.33 -2.79 -4.75
CA LEU A 109 6.47 -1.87 -4.70
C LEU A 109 6.85 -1.37 -6.10
N VAL A 110 7.04 -2.29 -7.04
CA VAL A 110 7.43 -1.95 -8.41
C VAL A 110 6.36 -1.11 -9.10
N LEU A 111 5.08 -1.48 -8.95
CA LEU A 111 3.97 -0.71 -9.51
C LEU A 111 3.87 0.69 -8.90
N ALA A 112 4.09 0.84 -7.59
CA ALA A 112 4.09 2.15 -6.93
C ALA A 112 5.24 3.04 -7.43
N LEU A 113 6.44 2.48 -7.60
CA LEU A 113 7.58 3.19 -8.17
C LEU A 113 7.34 3.57 -9.64
N PHE A 114 6.68 2.71 -10.41
CA PHE A 114 6.28 3.01 -11.80
C PHE A 114 5.31 4.19 -11.86
N VAL A 115 4.31 4.24 -10.98
CA VAL A 115 3.39 5.39 -10.88
C VAL A 115 4.13 6.65 -10.44
N ALA A 116 5.02 6.56 -9.44
CA ALA A 116 5.81 7.71 -9.01
C ALA A 116 6.66 8.25 -10.17
N TRP A 117 7.39 7.39 -10.87
CA TRP A 117 8.25 7.76 -11.99
C TRP A 117 7.46 8.40 -13.16
N GLY A 118 6.31 7.84 -13.52
CA GLY A 118 5.51 8.37 -14.63
C GLY A 118 4.72 9.63 -14.30
N ARG A 119 4.64 10.02 -13.02
CA ARG A 119 3.87 11.18 -12.54
C ARG A 119 4.76 12.31 -11.99
N PHE A 120 6.08 12.12 -11.97
CA PHE A 120 7.07 13.20 -11.81
C PHE A 120 7.32 13.88 -13.16
#